data_AF-A0A958NU72-F1
#
_entry.id   AF-A0A958NU72-F1
#
_cell.length_a   1.000
_cell.length_b   1.000
_cell.length_c   1.000
_cell.angle_alpha   90.00
_cell.angle_beta   90.00
_cell.angle_gamma   90.00
#
_symmetry.space_group_name_H-M   'P 1'
#
loop_
_entity.id
_entity.type
_entity.pdbx_description
1 polymer ?
#
loop_
_entity_poly.entity_id
_entity_poly.type
_entity_poly.pdbx_seq_one_letter_code
_entity_poly.pdbx_strand_id
1 'polypeptide(L)'
;MEAVRKKWLWVLAALSLGLHFVRLTTPNEVIFDEFHFGKFVTAYCCGGNRIFDIHPPHAKLLIAGLAKVMGYKGNYQFSKIGENYSGPGIFGMRFLPALAGALIPVLVYVLLGQLGVTCAGA
;
A
#
# COMPACT_ATOMS: atom_id res chain seq x y z
N MET A 1 -24.86 19.55 -12.00
CA MET A 1 -23.95 19.39 -10.84
C MET A 1 -23.43 17.97 -10.68
N GLU A 2 -24.30 16.95 -10.66
CA GLU A 2 -23.87 15.56 -10.41
C GLU A 2 -22.95 14.97 -11.49
N ALA A 3 -23.22 15.24 -12.77
CA ALA A 3 -22.35 14.79 -13.87
C ALA A 3 -20.94 15.40 -13.80
N VAL A 4 -20.84 16.67 -13.37
CA VAL A 4 -19.54 17.37 -13.19
C VAL A 4 -18.76 16.74 -12.03
N ARG A 5 -19.43 16.45 -10.91
CA ARG A 5 -18.83 15.77 -9.76
C ARG A 5 -18.32 14.37 -10.13
N LYS A 6 -19.12 13.59 -10.87
CA LYS A 6 -18.72 12.27 -11.36
C LYS A 6 -17.51 12.34 -12.30
N LYS A 7 -17.47 13.32 -13.21
CA LYS A 7 -16.31 13.55 -14.09
C LYS A 7 -15.03 13.79 -13.28
N TRP A 8 -15.06 14.70 -12.32
CA TRP A 8 -13.90 15.01 -11.48
C TRP A 8 -13.49 13.85 -10.57
N LEU A 9 -14.44 13.09 -10.05
CA LEU A 9 -14.17 11.86 -9.30
C LEU A 9 -13.33 10.88 -10.13
N TRP A 10 -13.73 10.62 -11.38
CA TRP A 10 -12.99 9.71 -12.26
C TRP A 10 -11.60 10.23 -12.63
N VAL A 11 -11.49 11.54 -12.90
CA VAL A 11 -10.19 12.18 -13.16
C VAL A 11 -9.27 12.05 -11.94
N LEU A 12 -9.78 12.33 -10.75
CA LEU A 12 -9.03 12.24 -9.51
C LEU A 12 -8.63 10.80 -9.17
N ALA A 13 -9.53 9.83 -9.39
CA ALA A 13 -9.24 8.41 -9.22
C ALA A 13 -8.13 7.94 -10.17
N ALA A 14 -8.20 8.32 -11.46
CA ALA A 14 -7.19 7.95 -12.45
C ALA A 14 -5.82 8.58 -12.14
N LEU A 15 -5.80 9.88 -11.78
CA LEU A 15 -4.57 10.58 -11.40
C LEU A 15 -3.97 10.00 -10.12
N SER A 16 -4.80 9.75 -9.09
CA SER A 16 -4.34 9.19 -7.81
C SER A 16 -3.75 7.79 -8.01
N LEU A 17 -4.43 6.92 -8.78
CA LEU A 17 -3.93 5.59 -9.11
C LEU A 17 -2.62 5.68 -9.89
N GLY A 18 -2.56 6.55 -10.91
CA GLY A 18 -1.33 6.75 -11.68
C GLY A 18 -0.16 7.15 -10.80
N LEU A 19 -0.32 8.20 -9.99
CA LEU A 19 0.76 8.74 -9.16
C LEU A 19 1.26 7.75 -8.10
N HIS A 20 0.37 6.97 -7.47
CA HIS A 20 0.77 6.02 -6.43
C HIS A 20 1.45 4.76 -6.97
N PHE A 21 1.13 4.36 -8.21
CA PHE A 21 1.71 3.16 -8.83
C PHE A 21 2.92 3.45 -9.74
N VAL A 22 3.18 4.73 -10.07
CA VAL A 22 4.39 5.13 -10.80
C VAL A 22 5.62 4.72 -10.00
N ARG A 23 6.47 3.87 -10.61
CA ARG A 23 7.76 3.42 -10.05
C ARG A 23 7.63 2.76 -8.67
N LEU A 24 6.54 2.05 -8.41
CA LEU A 24 6.29 1.42 -7.10
C LEU A 24 7.45 0.51 -6.62
N THR A 25 8.11 -0.19 -7.54
CA THR A 25 9.23 -1.09 -7.22
C THR A 25 10.60 -0.39 -7.14
N THR A 26 10.65 0.93 -7.32
CA THR A 26 11.88 1.72 -7.26
C THR A 26 11.88 2.58 -5.99
N PRO A 27 12.93 2.54 -5.16
CA PRO A 27 14.16 1.75 -5.31
C PRO A 27 13.91 0.26 -5.02
N ASN A 28 14.71 -0.62 -5.65
CA ASN A 28 14.65 -2.08 -5.46
C ASN A 28 15.44 -2.52 -4.22
N GLU A 29 15.34 -1.75 -3.14
CA GLU A 29 16.06 -1.93 -1.90
C GLU A 29 15.12 -1.85 -0.71
N VAL A 30 15.53 -2.44 0.41
CA VAL A 30 14.81 -2.36 1.68
C VAL A 30 14.89 -0.94 2.22
N ILE A 31 13.73 -0.29 2.38
CA ILE A 31 13.62 1.03 3.00
C ILE A 31 13.25 0.92 4.49
N PHE A 32 13.31 2.06 5.19
CA PHE A 32 13.22 2.16 6.66
C PHE A 32 12.14 1.28 7.32
N ASP A 33 10.87 1.42 6.93
CA ASP A 33 9.80 0.64 7.55
C ASP A 33 9.61 -0.75 6.93
N GLU A 34 10.08 -0.97 5.71
CA GLU A 34 10.08 -2.32 5.09
C GLU A 34 10.97 -3.29 5.85
N PHE A 35 12.05 -2.81 6.48
CA PHE A 35 12.90 -3.63 7.33
C PHE A 35 12.12 -4.29 8.47
N HIS A 36 11.23 -3.53 9.14
CA HIS A 36 10.43 -4.05 10.24
C HIS A 36 9.23 -4.85 9.72
N PHE A 37 8.45 -4.25 8.81
CA PHE A 37 7.25 -4.86 8.25
C PHE A 37 7.54 -6.14 7.49
N GLY A 38 8.67 -6.21 6.77
CA GLY A 38 9.12 -7.39 6.06
C GLY A 38 9.33 -8.59 6.98
N LYS A 39 10.00 -8.41 8.13
CA LYS A 39 10.17 -9.48 9.13
C LYS A 39 8.83 -10.01 9.63
N PHE A 40 7.90 -9.11 9.92
CA PHE A 40 6.56 -9.49 10.35
C PHE A 40 5.82 -10.26 9.25
N VAL A 41 5.85 -9.74 8.02
CA VAL A 41 5.22 -10.39 6.85
C VAL A 41 5.74 -11.81 6.67
N THR A 42 7.07 -11.99 6.64
CA THR A 42 7.69 -13.32 6.51
C THR A 42 7.27 -14.26 7.62
N ALA A 43 7.27 -13.80 8.86
CA ALA A 43 6.92 -14.65 9.99
C ALA A 43 5.41 -14.99 10.01
N TYR A 44 4.52 -14.10 9.57
CA TYR A 44 3.09 -14.39 9.41
C TYR A 44 2.78 -15.33 8.24
N CYS A 45 3.40 -15.15 7.05
CA CYS A 45 3.02 -15.92 5.87
C CYS A 45 3.77 -17.26 5.72
N CYS A 46 5.00 -17.34 6.22
CA CYS A 46 5.95 -18.44 5.94
C CYS A 46 6.67 -18.98 7.20
N GLY A 47 6.91 -18.17 8.22
CA GLY A 47 7.76 -18.55 9.36
C GLY A 47 7.04 -19.28 10.50
N GLY A 48 5.72 -19.14 10.63
CA GLY A 48 4.94 -19.80 11.71
C GLY A 48 5.31 -19.36 13.14
N ASN A 49 6.20 -18.37 13.28
CA ASN A 49 6.72 -17.91 14.56
C ASN A 49 5.76 -16.92 15.21
N ARG A 50 5.57 -17.04 16.53
CA ARG A 50 4.84 -16.02 17.32
C ARG A 50 5.75 -14.81 17.50
N ILE A 51 5.29 -13.66 17.03
CA ILE A 51 6.05 -12.41 17.05
C ILE A 51 5.34 -11.44 17.97
N PHE A 52 6.11 -10.76 18.82
CA PHE A 52 5.60 -9.65 19.62
C PHE A 52 5.84 -8.33 18.90
N ASP A 53 4.83 -7.47 18.89
CA ASP A 53 4.81 -6.20 18.21
C ASP A 53 3.94 -5.21 18.98
N ILE A 54 4.30 -3.94 18.94
CA ILE A 54 3.57 -2.86 19.61
C ILE A 54 2.30 -2.46 18.83
N HIS A 55 2.26 -2.74 17.53
CA HIS A 55 1.15 -2.34 16.66
C HIS A 55 0.11 -3.46 16.53
N PRO A 56 -1.18 -3.11 16.32
CA PRO A 56 -2.19 -4.08 15.94
C PRO A 56 -1.79 -4.83 14.64
N PRO A 57 -2.07 -6.14 14.54
CA PRO A 57 -1.55 -6.98 13.46
C PRO A 57 -2.29 -6.81 12.12
N HIS A 58 -3.42 -6.09 12.08
CA HIS A 58 -4.34 -6.10 10.94
C HIS A 58 -3.67 -5.75 9.60
N ALA A 59 -2.96 -4.62 9.53
CA ALA A 59 -2.27 -4.20 8.32
C ALA A 59 -1.18 -5.21 7.92
N LYS A 60 -0.43 -5.74 8.89
CA LYS A 60 0.66 -6.71 8.66
C LYS A 60 0.13 -8.03 8.12
N LEU A 61 -1.02 -8.50 8.61
CA LEU A 61 -1.70 -9.69 8.12
C LEU A 61 -2.22 -9.51 6.69
N LEU A 62 -2.80 -8.34 6.36
CA LEU A 62 -3.26 -8.06 5.01
C LEU A 62 -2.10 -8.02 4.01
N ILE A 63 -1.00 -7.35 4.36
CA ILE A 63 0.21 -7.32 3.53
C ILE A 63 0.78 -8.74 3.39
N ALA A 64 0.84 -9.52 4.47
CA ALA A 64 1.35 -10.89 4.43
C ALA A 64 0.49 -11.82 3.56
N GLY A 65 -0.84 -11.69 3.63
CA GLY A 65 -1.76 -12.44 2.79
C GLY A 65 -1.60 -12.10 1.31
N LEU A 66 -1.55 -10.81 0.97
CA LEU A 66 -1.36 -10.38 -0.42
C LEU A 66 0.03 -10.74 -0.95
N ALA A 67 1.09 -10.54 -0.16
CA ALA A 67 2.43 -10.94 -0.54
C ALA A 67 2.49 -12.44 -0.86
N LYS A 68 1.84 -13.28 -0.05
CA LYS A 68 1.76 -14.74 -0.28
C LYS A 68 1.02 -15.09 -1.58
N VAL A 69 -0.12 -14.44 -1.86
CA VAL A 69 -0.88 -14.63 -3.12
C VAL A 69 -0.05 -14.19 -4.33
N MET A 70 0.73 -13.12 -4.18
CA MET A 70 1.62 -12.58 -5.22
C MET A 70 2.95 -13.37 -5.35
N GLY A 71 3.07 -14.52 -4.67
CA GLY A 71 4.20 -15.44 -4.83
C GLY A 71 5.38 -15.19 -3.90
N TYR A 72 5.24 -14.39 -2.84
CA TYR A 72 6.26 -14.26 -1.80
C TYR A 72 6.35 -15.55 -0.98
N LYS A 73 7.54 -16.17 -0.98
CA LYS A 73 7.81 -17.45 -0.31
C LYS A 73 8.59 -17.33 1.01
N GLY A 74 8.84 -16.11 1.49
CA GLY A 74 9.62 -15.90 2.72
C GLY A 74 11.13 -16.13 2.57
N ASN A 75 11.63 -16.20 1.34
CA ASN A 75 13.04 -16.48 1.04
C ASN A 75 13.98 -15.30 1.31
N TYR A 76 13.45 -14.15 1.73
CA TYR A 76 14.21 -12.93 1.93
C TYR A 76 14.36 -12.63 3.43
N GLN A 77 15.60 -12.48 3.89
CA GLN A 77 15.90 -12.05 5.25
C GLN A 77 16.12 -10.54 5.27
N PHE A 78 15.22 -9.82 5.92
CA PHE A 78 15.34 -8.37 6.12
C PHE A 78 16.42 -8.06 7.15
N SER A 79 17.69 -8.09 6.73
CA SER A 79 18.83 -7.98 7.64
C SER A 79 19.32 -6.53 7.79
N LYS A 80 19.26 -5.74 6.72
CA LYS A 80 19.76 -4.37 6.67
C LYS A 80 18.92 -3.49 5.74
N ILE A 81 18.83 -2.20 6.07
CA ILE A 81 18.26 -1.17 5.18
C ILE A 81 19.26 -0.90 4.03
N GLY A 82 18.75 -0.77 2.81
CA GLY A 82 19.54 -0.59 1.58
C GLY A 82 20.02 -1.91 0.95
N GLU A 83 19.60 -3.05 1.49
CA GLU A 83 19.84 -4.34 0.85
C GLU A 83 18.93 -4.50 -0.37
N ASN A 84 19.50 -4.94 -1.50
CA ASN A 84 18.72 -5.18 -2.71
C ASN A 84 17.78 -6.37 -2.50
N TYR A 85 16.56 -6.28 -3.03
CA TYR A 85 15.65 -7.43 -3.01
C TYR A 85 16.01 -8.45 -4.07
N SER A 86 15.98 -9.73 -3.68
CA SER A 86 16.10 -10.88 -4.56
C SER A 86 14.71 -11.49 -4.83
N GLY A 87 14.01 -10.98 -5.85
CA GLY A 87 12.77 -11.58 -6.38
C GLY A 87 11.55 -10.65 -6.43
N PRO A 88 10.38 -11.16 -6.87
CA PRO A 88 9.18 -10.36 -7.16
C PRO A 88 8.44 -9.84 -5.91
N GLY A 89 8.93 -10.15 -4.71
CA GLY A 89 8.23 -9.90 -3.45
C GLY A 89 7.93 -8.43 -3.14
N ILE A 90 8.79 -7.49 -3.60
CA ILE A 90 8.60 -6.05 -3.35
C ILE A 90 7.21 -5.60 -3.76
N PHE A 91 6.80 -5.97 -4.98
CA PHE A 91 5.55 -5.47 -5.53
C PHE A 91 4.37 -5.89 -4.64
N GLY A 92 4.33 -7.15 -4.22
CA GLY A 92 3.28 -7.65 -3.32
C GLY A 92 3.24 -6.94 -1.97
N MET A 93 4.40 -6.57 -1.42
CA MET A 93 4.49 -5.84 -0.14
C MET A 93 4.10 -4.36 -0.27
N ARG A 94 4.43 -3.72 -1.38
CA ARG A 94 4.14 -2.29 -1.63
C ARG A 94 2.76 -2.05 -2.23
N PHE A 95 2.15 -3.05 -2.85
CA PHE A 95 0.87 -2.94 -3.55
C PHE A 95 -0.25 -2.45 -2.63
N LEU A 96 -0.41 -3.06 -1.45
CA LEU A 96 -1.49 -2.70 -0.54
C LEU A 96 -1.35 -1.29 0.03
N PRO A 97 -0.17 -0.85 0.54
CA PRO A 97 0.06 0.54 0.92
C PRO A 97 -0.22 1.53 -0.22
N ALA A 98 0.22 1.23 -1.45
CA ALA A 98 -0.01 2.09 -2.61
C ALA A 98 -1.49 2.18 -2.98
N LEU A 99 -2.21 1.05 -2.95
CA LEU A 99 -3.65 1.02 -3.20
C LEU A 99 -4.42 1.82 -2.14
N ALA A 100 -4.09 1.62 -0.86
CA ALA A 100 -4.71 2.38 0.24
C ALA A 100 -4.46 3.88 0.07
N GLY A 101 -3.21 4.28 -0.23
CA GLY A 101 -2.86 5.67 -0.55
C GLY A 101 -3.65 6.23 -1.72
N ALA A 102 -3.78 5.46 -2.80
CA ALA A 102 -4.52 5.87 -3.99
C ALA A 102 -6.02 6.11 -3.73
N LEU A 103 -6.61 5.37 -2.79
CA LEU A 103 -8.02 5.48 -2.43
C LEU A 103 -8.31 6.67 -1.49
N ILE A 104 -7.34 7.14 -0.69
CA ILE A 104 -7.54 8.25 0.25
C ILE A 104 -8.08 9.51 -0.44
N PRO A 105 -7.47 10.03 -1.53
CA PRO A 105 -7.99 11.22 -2.22
C PRO A 105 -9.43 11.04 -2.73
N VAL A 106 -9.76 9.83 -3.22
CA VAL A 106 -11.10 9.49 -3.72
C VAL A 106 -12.12 9.52 -2.60
N LEU A 107 -11.79 8.90 -1.45
CA LEU A 107 -12.64 8.89 -0.27
C LEU A 107 -12.84 10.31 0.28
N VAL A 108 -11.78 11.12 0.35
CA VAL A 108 -11.86 12.51 0.78
C VAL A 108 -12.76 13.32 -0.15
N TYR A 109 -12.64 13.15 -1.47
CA TYR A 109 -13.51 13.85 -2.44
C TYR A 109 -14.98 13.49 -2.25
N VAL A 110 -15.30 12.21 -2.06
CA VAL A 110 -16.66 11.75 -1.78
C VAL A 110 -17.17 12.31 -0.46
N LEU A 111 -16.35 12.29 0.59
CA LEU A 111 -16.69 12.84 1.90
C LEU A 111 -17.01 14.32 1.84
N LEU A 112 -16.19 15.13 1.15
CA LEU A 112 -16.44 16.56 0.95
C LEU A 112 -17.78 16.81 0.25
N GLY A 113 -18.14 15.97 -0.73
CA GLY A 113 -19.44 16.02 -1.38
C GLY A 113 -20.61 15.72 -0.44
N GLN A 114 -20.45 14.79 0.52
CA GLN A 114 -21.47 14.49 1.54
C GLN A 114 -21.58 15.61 2.58
N LEU A 115 -20.48 16.31 2.86
CA LEU A 115 -20.44 17.47 3.75
C LEU A 115 -21.00 18.76 3.10
N GLY A 116 -21.48 18.70 1.85
CA GLY A 116 -22.08 19.84 1.16
C GLY A 116 -21.10 20.80 0.50
N VAL A 117 -19.81 20.45 0.43
CA VAL A 117 -18.82 21.25 -0.31
C VAL A 117 -19.14 21.19 -1.80
N THR A 118 -19.35 22.35 -2.42
CA THR A 118 -19.65 22.44 -3.86
C THR A 118 -18.40 22.76 -4.67
N CYS A 119 -18.38 22.33 -5.93
CA CYS A 119 -17.27 22.64 -6.85
C CYS A 119 -17.19 24.13 -7.25
N ALA A 120 -18.11 24.98 -6.79
CA ALA A 120 -18.28 26.37 -7.19
C ALA A 120 -17.64 27.37 -6.19
N GLY A 121 -16.62 26.94 -5.44
CA GLY A 121 -15.92 27.77 -4.47
C GLY A 121 -14.78 28.60 -5.07
N ALA A 122 -15.11 29.54 -5.95
CA ALA A 122 -14.44 30.83 -6.16
C ALA A 122 -15.38 31.74 -6.97
#